data_AF-A0A0Q9WUL3-F1
#
_entry.id   AF-A0A0Q9WUL3-F1
#
_cell.length_a   1.000
_cell.length_b   1.000
_cell.length_c   1.000
_cell.angle_alpha   90.00
_cell.angle_beta   90.00
_cell.angle_gamma   90.00
#
_symmetry.space_group_name_H-M   'P 1'
#
loop_
_entity.id
_entity.type
_entity.pdbx_description
1 polymer ?
#
loop_
_entity_poly.entity_id
_entity_poly.type
_entity_poly.pdbx_seq_one_letter_code
_entity_poly.pdbx_strand_id
1 'polypeptide(L)'
;MSLNADRSYKMKLRDVENAFKYRRIPYPKRSVELIALLAISCTFFLFMHTNKLNSRLKEMEVKLQPSEFSALGLTGNHISGHDAGKHDDINTLHGTYQYLKSTGQLQHLTSAQLNNTPRAQLDTLFFNRVPKAGSEKLMELLKLLANRNKFQARRDPKHLFETILMDTGFARNLLKAEILNCSTANSYTKHVAFLNFAAFGHPWPIYINLVRDPVERLVSWFYYARAPWYLADRVNAFGSDYKIPTLEWLQKDFNRCILEHDPECVYEQMDTGNLGDHRRQTLFFCGQQAELCIDVVTMCTCPETARSCNGMN
;
A
#
# COMPACT_ATOMS: atom_id res chain seq x y z
N MET A 1 22.35 58.58 41.36
CA MET A 1 23.38 59.57 41.02
C MET A 1 23.96 59.20 39.67
N SER A 2 24.10 60.21 38.81
CA SER A 2 24.40 60.13 37.38
C SER A 2 25.91 60.06 37.10
N LEU A 3 26.26 59.32 36.04
CA LEU A 3 27.31 59.51 35.01
C LEU A 3 28.68 60.15 35.34
N ASN A 4 29.75 59.49 34.85
CA ASN A 4 30.78 60.01 33.90
C ASN A 4 31.95 59.00 33.89
N ALA A 5 32.20 58.22 32.84
CA ALA A 5 32.73 58.57 31.52
C ALA A 5 34.14 59.18 31.53
N ASP A 6 35.06 58.39 30.94
CA ASP A 6 36.21 58.79 30.12
C ASP A 6 37.56 59.22 30.72
N ARG A 7 38.56 58.45 30.25
CA ARG A 7 40.00 58.73 30.03
C ARG A 7 41.01 58.25 31.08
N SER A 8 41.73 57.19 30.72
CA SER A 8 43.16 57.35 30.47
C SER A 8 43.64 56.36 29.39
N TYR A 9 43.37 56.77 28.15
CA TYR A 9 43.81 56.17 26.89
C TYR A 9 45.27 56.57 26.64
N LYS A 10 46.25 56.03 27.39
CA LYS A 10 47.67 56.39 27.16
C LYS A 10 48.70 55.41 27.75
N MET A 11 48.52 54.11 27.57
CA MET A 11 49.54 53.05 27.73
C MET A 11 48.88 51.79 27.13
N LYS A 12 49.35 51.10 26.08
CA LYS A 12 50.67 50.89 25.51
C LYS A 12 50.51 50.56 24.01
N LEU A 13 50.63 51.55 23.12
CA LEU A 13 50.76 51.27 21.66
C LEU A 13 51.98 50.36 21.38
N ARG A 14 53.01 50.44 22.24
CA ARG A 14 54.18 49.56 22.24
C ARG A 14 53.89 48.09 22.55
N ASP A 15 52.83 47.78 23.30
CA ASP A 15 52.46 46.38 23.59
C ASP A 15 51.69 45.74 22.42
N VAL A 16 50.94 46.56 21.67
CA VAL A 16 50.21 46.10 20.49
C VAL A 16 51.17 45.80 19.33
N GLU A 17 52.19 46.64 19.11
CA GLU A 17 53.24 46.37 18.11
C GLU A 17 54.05 45.10 18.43
N ASN A 18 54.30 44.83 19.71
CA ASN A 18 54.97 43.59 20.14
C ASN A 18 54.06 42.35 20.02
N ALA A 19 52.75 42.50 20.22
CA ALA A 19 51.79 41.41 20.04
C ALA A 19 51.60 41.00 18.57
N PHE A 20 51.76 41.93 17.62
CA PHE A 20 51.73 41.61 16.18
C PHE A 20 53.05 41.03 15.67
N LYS A 21 54.18 41.25 16.36
CA LYS A 21 55.49 40.72 15.96
C LYS A 21 55.64 39.19 16.12
N TYR A 22 54.77 38.55 16.91
CA TYR A 22 54.85 37.11 17.23
C TYR A 22 53.66 36.25 16.80
N ARG A 23 52.61 36.80 16.18
CA ARG A 23 51.59 35.98 15.50
C ARG A 23 51.98 35.73 14.05
N ARG A 24 52.78 34.68 13.83
CA ARG A 24 52.83 34.04 12.51
C ARG A 24 51.49 33.33 12.28
N ILE A 25 50.55 34.03 11.67
CA ILE A 25 49.43 33.37 10.99
C ILE A 25 50.08 32.58 9.84
N PRO A 26 49.98 31.25 9.77
CA PRO A 26 50.54 30.49 8.67
C PRO A 26 49.68 30.76 7.42
N TYR A 27 50.01 31.80 6.68
CA TYR A 27 49.49 31.97 5.33
C TYR A 27 50.12 30.88 4.45
N PRO A 28 49.31 30.06 3.77
CA PRO A 28 49.82 29.02 2.89
C PRO A 28 50.67 29.66 1.79
N LYS A 29 51.94 29.26 1.68
CA LYS A 29 52.88 29.82 0.70
C LYS A 29 52.66 29.29 -0.73
N ARG A 30 51.74 28.34 -0.90
CA ARG A 30 51.48 27.66 -2.17
C ARG A 30 50.00 27.80 -2.54
N SER A 31 49.72 28.30 -3.74
CA SER A 31 48.36 28.52 -4.26
C SER A 31 47.44 27.29 -4.15
N VAL A 32 48.02 26.08 -4.21
CA VAL A 32 47.32 24.80 -4.05
C VAL A 32 46.68 24.59 -2.67
N GLU A 33 47.29 25.07 -1.58
CA GLU A 33 46.73 24.91 -0.23
C GLU A 33 45.53 25.86 -0.01
N LEU A 34 45.57 27.05 -0.61
CA LEU A 34 44.46 27.99 -0.61
C LEU A 34 43.25 27.40 -1.38
N ILE A 35 43.51 26.80 -2.55
CA ILE A 35 42.48 26.15 -3.37
C ILE A 35 41.84 24.98 -2.61
N ALA A 36 42.65 24.18 -1.90
CA ALA A 36 42.14 23.06 -1.11
C ALA A 36 41.22 23.53 0.04
N LEU A 37 41.60 24.58 0.77
CA LEU A 37 40.77 25.13 1.84
C LEU A 37 39.46 25.73 1.29
N LEU A 38 39.53 26.40 0.14
CA LEU A 38 38.36 26.97 -0.52
C LEU A 38 37.41 25.87 -1.01
N ALA A 39 37.94 24.79 -1.60
CA ALA A 39 37.16 23.63 -2.02
C ALA A 39 36.46 22.93 -0.83
N ILE A 40 37.17 22.68 0.28
CA ILE A 40 36.61 22.06 1.49
C ILE A 40 35.52 22.96 2.11
N SER A 41 35.74 24.28 2.12
CA SER A 41 34.73 25.23 2.61
C SER A 41 33.48 25.22 1.72
N CYS A 42 33.65 25.13 0.40
CA CYS A 42 32.55 25.11 -0.57
C CYS A 42 31.72 23.83 -0.44
N THR A 43 32.36 22.66 -0.34
CA THR A 43 31.64 21.39 -0.16
C THR A 43 30.90 21.32 1.16
N PHE A 44 31.47 21.85 2.24
CA PHE A 44 30.78 21.94 3.54
C PHE A 44 29.56 22.87 3.47
N PHE A 45 29.67 24.03 2.82
CA PHE A 45 28.55 24.94 2.61
C PHE A 45 27.45 24.31 1.74
N LEU A 46 27.84 23.62 0.66
CA LEU A 46 26.90 22.90 -0.20
C LEU A 46 26.17 21.80 0.57
N PHE A 47 26.87 21.03 1.40
CA PHE A 47 26.27 19.99 2.26
C PHE A 47 25.28 20.56 3.28
N MET A 48 25.64 21.67 3.94
CA MET A 48 24.73 22.36 4.87
C MET A 48 23.49 22.92 4.14
N HIS A 49 23.69 23.44 2.93
CA HIS A 49 22.60 23.98 2.12
C HIS A 49 21.67 22.88 1.59
N THR A 50 22.19 21.74 1.12
CA THR A 50 21.37 20.59 0.70
C THR A 50 20.64 19.98 1.87
N ASN A 51 21.24 19.88 3.06
CA ASN A 51 20.53 19.40 4.26
C ASN A 51 19.39 20.35 4.66
N LYS A 52 19.62 21.66 4.61
CA LYS A 52 18.60 22.66 4.89
C LYS A 52 17.47 22.63 3.85
N LEU A 53 17.81 22.47 2.57
CA LEU A 53 16.83 22.30 1.49
C LEU A 53 16.04 21.01 1.66
N ASN A 54 16.68 19.87 1.94
CA ASN A 54 16.01 18.60 2.20
C ASN A 54 15.06 18.68 3.41
N SER A 55 15.47 19.37 4.48
CA SER A 55 14.61 19.61 5.63
C SER A 55 13.41 20.49 5.27
N ARG A 56 13.61 21.53 4.45
CA ARG A 56 12.52 22.40 3.96
C ARG A 56 11.61 21.69 2.94
N LEU A 57 12.16 20.80 2.12
CA LEU A 57 11.41 19.96 1.19
C LEU A 57 10.49 19.03 1.96
N LYS A 58 10.99 18.34 2.99
CA LYS A 58 10.17 17.54 3.91
C LYS A 58 9.10 18.37 4.62
N GLU A 59 9.45 19.57 5.09
CA GLU A 59 8.49 20.48 5.72
C GLU A 59 7.39 20.96 4.74
N MET A 60 7.76 21.22 3.48
CA MET A 60 6.81 21.61 2.43
C MET A 60 5.99 20.43 1.91
N GLU A 61 6.53 19.22 1.83
CA GLU A 61 5.81 17.98 1.51
C GLU A 61 4.73 17.70 2.55
N VAL A 62 5.04 17.89 3.83
CA VAL A 62 4.06 17.82 4.94
C VAL A 62 2.99 18.92 4.84
N LYS A 63 3.34 20.13 4.37
CA LYS A 63 2.40 21.25 4.21
C LYS A 63 1.55 21.19 2.95
N LEU A 64 2.04 20.57 1.87
CA LEU A 64 1.32 20.40 0.60
C LEU A 64 0.32 19.24 0.63
N GLN A 65 0.35 18.38 1.65
CA GLN A 65 -0.67 17.36 1.89
C GLN A 65 -1.54 17.67 3.12
N PRO A 66 -2.35 18.75 3.14
CA PRO A 66 -3.50 18.81 4.02
C PRO A 66 -4.63 18.04 3.35
N SER A 67 -4.57 16.71 3.35
CA SER A 67 -5.76 15.92 3.03
C SER A 67 -5.83 14.70 3.94
N GLU A 68 -7.06 14.42 4.35
CA GLU A 68 -7.47 13.33 5.24
C GLU A 68 -6.96 11.93 4.80
N PHE A 69 -6.34 11.83 3.63
CA PHE A 69 -5.76 10.64 3.02
C PHE A 69 -4.37 10.24 3.53
N SER A 70 -3.50 11.18 3.91
CA SER A 70 -2.14 10.82 4.42
C SER A 70 -2.20 10.23 5.83
N ALA A 71 -3.18 10.63 6.64
CA ALA A 71 -3.44 10.04 7.96
C ALA A 71 -4.06 8.64 7.92
N LEU A 72 -4.58 8.21 6.76
CA LEU A 72 -5.16 6.89 6.51
C LEU A 72 -4.19 5.92 5.81
N GLY A 73 -2.95 6.33 5.53
CA GLY A 73 -1.93 5.46 4.94
C GLY A 73 -2.23 4.99 3.51
N LEU A 74 -3.10 5.71 2.77
CA LEU A 74 -3.52 5.33 1.42
C LEU A 74 -2.68 5.99 0.30
N THR A 75 -1.71 6.86 0.63
CA THR A 75 -0.79 7.44 -0.37
C THR A 75 0.52 6.65 -0.41
N GLY A 76 0.61 5.69 -1.33
CA GLY A 76 1.81 4.90 -1.62
C GLY A 76 2.92 5.68 -2.37
N ASN A 77 3.26 6.89 -1.93
CA ASN A 77 4.30 7.70 -2.60
C ASN A 77 5.72 7.54 -2.02
N HIS A 78 5.95 6.62 -1.08
CA HIS A 78 7.32 6.19 -0.75
C HIS A 78 7.82 5.12 -1.74
N ILE A 79 7.77 5.42 -3.04
CA ILE A 79 8.60 4.74 -4.04
C ILE A 79 9.93 5.48 -4.07
N SER A 80 10.84 5.08 -3.19
CA SER A 80 12.26 5.33 -3.37
C SER A 80 12.98 4.05 -2.99
N GLY A 81 13.13 3.19 -4.01
CA GLY A 81 14.03 2.05 -3.98
C GLY A 81 15.47 2.54 -3.93
N HIS A 82 15.97 2.80 -2.73
CA HIS A 82 17.38 2.79 -2.37
C HIS A 82 17.44 2.98 -0.85
N ASP A 83 17.15 1.92 -0.10
CA ASP A 83 17.67 1.65 1.26
C ASP A 83 16.94 0.43 1.83
N ALA A 84 17.27 -0.75 1.31
CA ALA A 84 16.94 -2.02 1.94
C ALA A 84 17.77 -2.15 3.24
N GLY A 85 17.30 -1.53 4.33
CA GLY A 85 18.01 -1.61 5.61
C GLY A 85 17.46 -0.84 6.81
N LYS A 86 16.31 -0.15 6.72
CA LYS A 86 15.81 0.62 7.86
C LYS A 86 14.30 0.46 8.08
N HIS A 87 13.95 -0.15 9.22
CA HIS A 87 12.59 -0.25 9.73
C HIS A 87 12.08 1.13 10.20
N ASP A 88 11.54 1.94 9.29
CA ASP A 88 10.83 3.18 9.63
C ASP A 88 9.32 3.08 9.23
N ASP A 89 8.70 1.92 9.46
CA ASP A 89 7.24 1.69 9.30
C ASP A 89 6.40 2.29 10.44
N ILE A 90 7.00 3.11 11.32
CA ILE A 90 6.34 3.72 12.50
C ILE A 90 5.41 4.90 12.11
N ASN A 91 5.45 5.35 10.86
CA ASN A 91 4.85 6.64 10.47
C ASN A 91 3.34 6.59 10.15
N THR A 92 2.72 5.42 9.97
CA THR A 92 1.28 5.33 9.66
C THR A 92 0.42 5.37 10.93
N LEU A 93 0.63 4.45 11.86
CA LEU A 93 -0.15 4.39 13.10
C LEU A 93 0.08 5.62 13.99
N HIS A 94 1.32 6.11 14.06
CA HIS A 94 1.65 7.31 14.82
C HIS A 94 0.99 8.55 14.22
N GLY A 95 0.97 8.67 12.89
CA GLY A 95 0.27 9.74 12.18
C GLY A 95 -1.24 9.71 12.42
N THR A 96 -1.89 8.55 12.27
CA THR A 96 -3.32 8.41 12.56
C THR A 96 -3.65 8.73 14.03
N TYR A 97 -2.82 8.25 14.96
CA TYR A 97 -2.99 8.54 16.39
C TYR A 97 -2.86 10.03 16.70
N GLN A 98 -1.85 10.71 16.14
CA GLN A 98 -1.67 12.16 16.31
C GLN A 98 -2.83 12.94 15.71
N TYR A 99 -3.31 12.54 14.53
CA TYR A 99 -4.48 13.15 13.90
C TYR A 99 -5.72 13.03 14.79
N LEU A 100 -6.10 11.81 15.19
CA LEU A 100 -7.25 11.55 16.05
C LEU A 100 -7.15 12.27 17.41
N LYS A 101 -5.93 12.41 17.93
CA LYS A 101 -5.66 13.17 19.15
C LYS A 101 -5.85 14.68 18.93
N SER A 102 -5.35 15.22 17.81
CA SER A 102 -5.43 16.64 17.46
C SER A 102 -6.86 17.11 17.16
N THR A 103 -7.68 16.23 16.55
CA THR A 103 -9.09 16.51 16.23
C THR A 103 -10.03 16.28 17.42
N GLY A 104 -9.51 15.83 18.56
CA GLY A 104 -10.32 15.47 19.73
C GLY A 104 -11.18 14.21 19.55
N GLN A 105 -11.15 13.58 18.37
CA GLN A 105 -11.93 12.37 18.06
C GLN A 105 -11.53 11.19 18.94
N LEU A 106 -10.25 11.11 19.36
CA LEU A 106 -9.75 10.02 20.21
C LEU A 106 -10.50 9.90 21.55
N GLN A 107 -10.98 11.01 22.11
CA GLN A 107 -11.72 11.00 23.39
C GLN A 107 -13.12 10.41 23.26
N HIS A 108 -13.69 10.45 22.05
CA HIS A 108 -15.01 9.94 21.74
C HIS A 108 -15.00 8.54 21.14
N LEU A 109 -13.83 8.01 20.76
CA LEU A 109 -13.68 6.66 20.21
C LEU A 109 -13.67 5.61 21.32
N THR A 110 -14.75 4.84 21.40
CA THR A 110 -14.82 3.66 22.26
C THR A 110 -14.61 2.39 21.44
N SER A 111 -14.06 1.34 22.06
CA SER A 111 -13.91 0.03 21.41
C SER A 111 -15.26 -0.54 20.92
N ALA A 112 -16.34 -0.23 21.63
CA ALA A 112 -17.70 -0.62 21.24
C ALA A 112 -18.15 0.05 19.93
N GLN A 113 -17.79 1.32 19.68
CA GLN A 113 -18.15 2.02 18.44
C GLN A 113 -17.33 1.55 17.23
N LEU A 114 -16.09 1.10 17.46
CA LEU A 114 -15.21 0.53 16.43
C LEU A 114 -15.53 -0.93 16.13
N ASN A 115 -16.24 -1.61 17.02
CA ASN A 115 -16.61 -2.99 16.83
C ASN A 115 -17.77 -3.09 15.83
N ASN A 116 -17.48 -3.57 14.62
CA ASN A 116 -18.49 -3.82 13.59
C ASN A 116 -19.21 -5.15 13.76
N THR A 117 -18.71 -6.09 14.58
CA THR A 117 -19.32 -7.41 14.73
C THR A 117 -20.76 -7.39 15.27
N PRO A 118 -21.15 -6.50 16.21
CA PRO A 118 -22.53 -6.45 16.71
C PRO A 118 -23.53 -5.90 15.69
N ARG A 119 -23.05 -5.30 14.59
CA ARG A 119 -23.91 -4.77 13.52
C ARG A 119 -24.30 -5.83 12.49
N ALA A 120 -23.68 -7.02 12.54
CA ALA A 120 -24.04 -8.10 11.64
C ALA A 120 -25.40 -8.69 12.00
N GLN A 121 -26.15 -9.05 10.98
CA GLN A 121 -27.48 -9.66 11.09
C GLN A 121 -27.42 -11.18 10.91
N LEU A 122 -26.28 -11.70 10.47
CA LEU A 122 -25.97 -13.11 10.34
C LEU A 122 -24.76 -13.47 11.19
N ASP A 123 -24.81 -14.64 11.84
CA ASP A 123 -23.66 -15.29 12.46
C ASP A 123 -22.76 -15.97 11.40
N THR A 124 -22.52 -15.24 10.30
CA THR A 124 -21.67 -15.69 9.21
C THR A 124 -20.57 -14.67 8.98
N LEU A 125 -19.33 -15.12 9.09
CA LEU A 125 -18.16 -14.38 8.65
C LEU A 125 -17.91 -14.71 7.18
N PHE A 126 -18.16 -13.74 6.30
CA PHE A 126 -17.98 -13.90 4.88
C PHE A 126 -16.62 -13.35 4.45
N PHE A 127 -15.77 -14.24 3.96
CA PHE A 127 -14.42 -13.93 3.49
C PHE A 127 -14.37 -14.01 1.96
N ASN A 128 -14.64 -12.88 1.30
CA ASN A 128 -14.58 -12.76 -0.16
C ASN A 128 -13.13 -12.58 -0.63
N ARG A 129 -12.34 -13.64 -0.49
CA ARG A 129 -10.88 -13.60 -0.52
C ARG A 129 -10.30 -13.15 -1.87
N VAL A 130 -9.34 -12.22 -1.80
CA VAL A 130 -8.45 -11.88 -2.91
C VAL A 130 -7.42 -13.01 -3.14
N PRO A 131 -7.19 -13.45 -4.39
CA PRO A 131 -6.11 -14.37 -4.73
C PRO A 131 -4.73 -13.81 -4.37
N LYS A 132 -3.85 -14.66 -3.84
CA LYS A 132 -2.44 -14.35 -3.52
C LYS A 132 -2.21 -13.25 -2.49
N ALA A 133 -3.23 -12.90 -1.70
CA ALA A 133 -3.13 -11.99 -0.55
C ALA A 133 -2.94 -12.69 0.81
N GLY A 134 -2.34 -13.90 0.83
CA GLY A 134 -2.16 -14.68 2.07
C GLY A 134 -3.43 -15.38 2.58
N SER A 135 -4.49 -15.42 1.77
CA SER A 135 -5.82 -15.91 2.15
C SER A 135 -5.88 -17.39 2.56
N GLU A 136 -4.96 -18.22 2.09
CA GLU A 136 -4.88 -19.63 2.49
C GLU A 136 -4.45 -19.82 3.95
N LYS A 137 -3.50 -19.02 4.43
CA LYS A 137 -3.09 -19.06 5.84
C LYS A 137 -4.21 -18.62 6.78
N LEU A 138 -4.97 -17.60 6.39
CA LEU A 138 -6.14 -17.17 7.15
C LEU A 138 -7.23 -18.26 7.17
N MET A 139 -7.42 -19.02 6.09
CA MET A 139 -8.36 -20.14 6.10
C MET A 139 -7.93 -21.26 7.04
N GLU A 140 -6.65 -21.62 7.07
CA GLU A 140 -6.15 -22.61 8.05
C GLU A 140 -6.31 -22.11 9.49
N LEU A 141 -6.06 -20.81 9.73
CA LEU A 141 -6.36 -20.19 11.02
C LEU A 141 -7.85 -20.29 11.37
N LEU A 142 -8.75 -19.99 10.42
CA LEU A 142 -10.20 -20.09 10.64
C LEU A 142 -10.61 -21.53 10.96
N LYS A 143 -10.01 -22.56 10.35
CA LYS A 143 -10.26 -23.97 10.69
C LYS A 143 -9.80 -24.30 12.11
N LEU A 144 -8.63 -23.81 12.54
CA LEU A 144 -8.15 -24.02 13.91
C LEU A 144 -9.05 -23.32 14.93
N LEU A 145 -9.49 -22.10 14.63
CA LEU A 145 -10.40 -21.33 15.47
C LEU A 145 -11.81 -21.94 15.49
N ALA A 146 -12.27 -22.52 14.38
CA ALA A 146 -13.55 -23.23 14.27
C ALA A 146 -13.64 -24.37 15.29
N ASN A 147 -12.57 -25.17 15.39
CA ASN A 147 -12.49 -26.26 16.36
C ASN A 147 -12.52 -25.75 17.81
N ARG A 148 -11.83 -24.64 18.10
CA ARG A 148 -11.76 -24.08 19.45
C ARG A 148 -13.05 -23.37 19.87
N ASN A 149 -13.65 -22.63 18.95
CA ASN A 149 -14.76 -21.71 19.22
C ASN A 149 -16.12 -22.27 18.78
N LYS A 150 -16.18 -23.53 18.30
CA LYS A 150 -17.39 -24.26 17.94
C LYS A 150 -18.24 -23.59 16.84
N PHE A 151 -17.57 -23.13 15.77
CA PHE A 151 -18.22 -22.67 14.54
C PHE A 151 -17.76 -23.50 13.34
N GLN A 152 -18.43 -23.41 12.19
CA GLN A 152 -18.04 -24.16 10.99
C GLN A 152 -17.16 -23.34 10.05
N ALA A 153 -15.99 -23.85 9.67
CA ALA A 153 -15.15 -23.23 8.64
C ALA A 153 -15.46 -23.81 7.24
N ARG A 154 -16.31 -23.11 6.48
CA ARG A 154 -16.76 -23.50 5.12
C ARG A 154 -15.96 -22.78 4.03
N ARG A 155 -15.79 -23.45 2.89
CA ARG A 155 -15.11 -22.95 1.69
C ARG A 155 -15.88 -23.41 0.46
N ASP A 156 -15.91 -22.56 -0.55
CA ASP A 156 -16.32 -22.93 -1.91
C ASP A 156 -15.50 -24.13 -2.44
N PRO A 157 -16.14 -25.11 -3.12
CA PRO A 157 -15.45 -26.23 -3.76
C PRO A 157 -14.47 -25.77 -4.86
N LYS A 158 -13.57 -26.68 -5.27
CA LYS A 158 -12.63 -26.41 -6.37
C LYS A 158 -13.37 -26.43 -7.71
N HIS A 159 -13.30 -25.34 -8.45
CA HIS A 159 -13.85 -25.23 -9.80
C HIS A 159 -12.75 -25.16 -10.87
N LEU A 160 -13.08 -25.50 -12.12
CA LEU A 160 -12.16 -25.32 -13.25
C LEU A 160 -11.81 -23.84 -13.43
N PHE A 161 -12.80 -22.97 -13.35
CA PHE A 161 -12.62 -21.53 -13.42
C PHE A 161 -13.31 -20.87 -12.23
N GLU A 162 -12.65 -19.88 -11.65
CA GLU A 162 -13.21 -19.10 -10.54
C GLU A 162 -14.15 -18.03 -11.10
N THR A 163 -15.39 -18.00 -10.61
CA THR A 163 -16.39 -16.99 -11.00
C THR A 163 -16.36 -15.82 -10.02
N ILE A 164 -15.54 -14.82 -10.33
CA ILE A 164 -15.39 -13.62 -9.49
C ILE A 164 -16.55 -12.65 -9.69
N LEU A 165 -16.86 -12.34 -10.96
CA LEU A 165 -18.02 -11.59 -11.40
C LEU A 165 -19.13 -12.55 -11.81
N MET A 166 -20.36 -12.24 -11.41
CA MET A 166 -21.52 -13.10 -11.64
C MET A 166 -22.78 -12.30 -11.94
N ASP A 167 -23.68 -12.93 -12.71
CA ASP A 167 -25.00 -12.37 -12.94
C ASP A 167 -25.87 -12.40 -11.67
N THR A 168 -26.98 -11.65 -11.69
CA THR A 168 -27.87 -11.54 -10.52
C THR A 168 -28.58 -12.85 -10.16
N GLY A 169 -28.81 -13.75 -11.12
CA GLY A 169 -29.39 -15.06 -10.89
C GLY A 169 -28.43 -15.98 -10.14
N PHE A 170 -27.19 -16.08 -10.63
CA PHE A 170 -26.12 -16.84 -10.00
C PHE A 170 -25.81 -16.28 -8.60
N ALA A 171 -25.75 -14.96 -8.43
CA ALA A 171 -25.57 -14.33 -7.13
C ALA A 171 -26.68 -14.75 -6.14
N ARG A 172 -27.96 -14.68 -6.55
CA ARG A 172 -29.08 -15.13 -5.70
C ARG A 172 -28.95 -16.60 -5.31
N ASN A 173 -28.55 -17.45 -6.25
CA ASN A 173 -28.37 -18.88 -5.99
C ASN A 173 -27.21 -19.12 -5.01
N LEU A 174 -26.07 -18.46 -5.19
CA LEU A 174 -24.93 -18.53 -4.27
C LEU A 174 -25.32 -18.10 -2.85
N LEU A 175 -26.02 -16.98 -2.72
CA LEU A 175 -26.48 -16.48 -1.42
C LEU A 175 -27.39 -17.51 -0.75
N LYS A 176 -28.38 -18.04 -1.46
CA LYS A 176 -29.36 -18.99 -0.90
C LYS A 176 -28.77 -20.36 -0.61
N ALA A 177 -28.02 -20.94 -1.55
CA ALA A 177 -27.57 -22.33 -1.49
C ALA A 177 -26.34 -22.52 -0.60
N GLU A 178 -25.46 -21.51 -0.54
CA GLU A 178 -24.17 -21.64 0.13
C GLU A 178 -24.07 -20.78 1.38
N ILE A 179 -24.35 -19.48 1.27
CA ILE A 179 -24.10 -18.55 2.39
C ILE A 179 -25.19 -18.67 3.46
N LEU A 180 -26.46 -18.47 3.07
CA LEU A 180 -27.62 -18.47 3.97
C LEU A 180 -28.06 -19.87 4.40
N ASN A 181 -27.61 -20.91 3.70
CA ASN A 181 -27.91 -22.31 4.01
C ASN A 181 -27.05 -22.84 5.17
N CYS A 182 -27.06 -22.15 6.30
CA CYS A 182 -26.41 -22.59 7.53
C CYS A 182 -27.11 -22.01 8.75
N SER A 183 -27.56 -22.88 9.65
CA SER A 183 -28.23 -22.50 10.89
C SER A 183 -27.28 -22.22 12.06
N THR A 184 -25.98 -22.54 11.91
CA THR A 184 -24.97 -22.35 12.96
C THR A 184 -23.98 -21.27 12.60
N ALA A 185 -23.32 -20.70 13.62
CA ALA A 185 -22.18 -19.81 13.41
C ALA A 185 -21.16 -20.44 12.46
N ASN A 186 -20.74 -19.70 11.44
CA ASN A 186 -19.83 -20.21 10.42
C ASN A 186 -18.98 -19.11 9.79
N SER A 187 -17.88 -19.51 9.16
CA SER A 187 -17.18 -18.70 8.18
C SER A 187 -17.37 -19.30 6.80
N TYR A 188 -17.60 -18.49 5.78
CA TYR A 188 -17.68 -18.94 4.40
C TYR A 188 -16.68 -18.17 3.53
N THR A 189 -15.84 -18.90 2.81
CA THR A 189 -14.72 -18.33 2.03
C THR A 189 -14.86 -18.64 0.54
N LYS A 190 -14.83 -17.61 -0.32
CA LYS A 190 -14.92 -17.75 -1.78
C LYS A 190 -14.14 -16.65 -2.50
N HIS A 191 -13.61 -16.94 -3.68
CA HIS A 191 -13.10 -15.93 -4.60
C HIS A 191 -14.27 -15.25 -5.33
N VAL A 192 -14.73 -14.12 -4.82
CA VAL A 192 -15.89 -13.40 -5.37
C VAL A 192 -15.78 -11.91 -5.14
N ALA A 193 -16.22 -11.11 -6.11
CA ALA A 193 -16.35 -9.67 -5.94
C ALA A 193 -17.40 -9.33 -4.87
N PHE A 194 -17.27 -8.16 -4.24
CA PHE A 194 -18.18 -7.75 -3.16
C PHE A 194 -19.66 -7.92 -3.55
N LEU A 195 -20.44 -8.54 -2.65
CA LEU A 195 -21.88 -8.77 -2.83
C LEU A 195 -22.68 -7.85 -1.91
N ASN A 196 -23.59 -7.08 -2.48
CA ASN A 196 -24.51 -6.26 -1.71
C ASN A 196 -25.71 -7.10 -1.23
N PHE A 197 -25.68 -7.59 0.00
CA PHE A 197 -26.75 -8.44 0.57
C PHE A 197 -28.10 -7.69 0.64
N ALA A 198 -28.07 -6.40 0.95
CA ALA A 198 -29.28 -5.58 1.00
C ALA A 198 -29.97 -5.48 -0.37
N ALA A 199 -29.21 -5.41 -1.46
CA ALA A 199 -29.77 -5.38 -2.82
C ALA A 199 -30.53 -6.67 -3.18
N PHE A 200 -30.24 -7.78 -2.50
CA PHE A 200 -30.96 -9.06 -2.64
C PHE A 200 -32.02 -9.29 -1.55
N GLY A 201 -32.27 -8.31 -0.68
CA GLY A 201 -33.21 -8.46 0.43
C GLY A 201 -32.74 -9.45 1.50
N HIS A 202 -31.43 -9.62 1.66
CA HIS A 202 -30.84 -10.57 2.60
C HIS A 202 -30.08 -9.86 3.74
N PRO A 203 -30.00 -10.50 4.92
CA PRO A 203 -29.32 -9.93 6.08
C PRO A 203 -27.79 -9.87 5.88
N TRP A 204 -27.16 -8.88 6.49
CA TRP A 204 -25.72 -8.65 6.34
C TRP A 204 -24.86 -9.63 7.17
N PRO A 205 -23.85 -10.29 6.57
CA PRO A 205 -22.80 -11.00 7.29
C PRO A 205 -21.70 -10.06 7.77
N ILE A 206 -20.74 -10.59 8.52
CA ILE A 206 -19.47 -9.91 8.83
C ILE A 206 -18.53 -10.10 7.65
N TYR A 207 -18.23 -9.02 6.92
CA TYR A 207 -17.21 -9.07 5.87
C TYR A 207 -15.80 -8.95 6.45
N ILE A 208 -14.90 -9.79 5.95
CA ILE A 208 -13.46 -9.60 6.13
C ILE A 208 -12.75 -9.77 4.78
N ASN A 209 -11.60 -9.13 4.62
CA ASN A 209 -10.74 -9.35 3.47
C ASN A 209 -9.28 -9.10 3.81
N LEU A 210 -8.39 -9.51 2.89
CA LEU A 210 -6.97 -9.23 2.95
C LEU A 210 -6.55 -8.53 1.65
N VAL A 211 -5.66 -7.57 1.81
CA VAL A 211 -5.04 -6.83 0.71
C VAL A 211 -3.55 -7.13 0.69
N ARG A 212 -2.95 -7.08 -0.51
CA ARG A 212 -1.51 -7.16 -0.71
C ARG A 212 -1.08 -6.06 -1.67
N ASP A 213 0.20 -5.71 -1.64
CA ASP A 213 0.83 -4.92 -2.70
C ASP A 213 0.46 -5.49 -4.09
N PRO A 214 -0.04 -4.64 -5.01
CA PRO A 214 -0.55 -5.10 -6.30
C PRO A 214 0.52 -5.79 -7.15
N VAL A 215 1.76 -5.29 -7.16
CA VAL A 215 2.85 -5.83 -7.99
C VAL A 215 3.29 -7.19 -7.45
N GLU A 216 3.57 -7.28 -6.15
CA GLU A 216 3.96 -8.55 -5.53
C GLU A 216 2.88 -9.62 -5.69
N ARG A 217 1.60 -9.23 -5.64
CA ARG A 217 0.48 -10.14 -5.82
C ARG A 217 0.45 -10.70 -7.24
N LEU A 218 0.71 -9.87 -8.26
CA LEU A 218 0.80 -10.29 -9.66
C LEU A 218 1.98 -11.25 -9.87
N VAL A 219 3.16 -10.91 -9.35
CA VAL A 219 4.35 -11.77 -9.37
C VAL A 219 4.05 -13.11 -8.70
N SER A 220 3.39 -13.07 -7.53
CA SER A 220 3.02 -14.29 -6.79
C SER A 220 2.02 -15.16 -7.56
N TRP A 221 1.08 -14.56 -8.30
CA TRP A 221 0.17 -15.30 -9.17
C TRP A 221 0.92 -15.93 -10.35
N PHE A 222 1.80 -15.16 -11.00
CA PHE A 222 2.56 -15.58 -12.17
C PHE A 222 3.32 -16.89 -11.94
N TYR A 223 4.10 -16.96 -10.87
CA TYR A 223 4.86 -18.18 -10.54
C TYR A 223 3.99 -19.29 -9.93
N TYR A 224 2.93 -18.94 -9.20
CA TYR A 224 1.99 -19.93 -8.66
C TYR A 224 1.29 -20.72 -9.77
N ALA A 225 0.79 -20.02 -10.81
CA ALA A 225 0.11 -20.66 -11.93
C ALA A 225 1.04 -21.60 -12.74
N ARG A 226 2.36 -21.44 -12.62
CA ARG A 226 3.41 -22.24 -13.26
C ARG A 226 4.00 -23.32 -12.36
N ALA A 227 3.60 -23.36 -11.09
CA ALA A 227 4.22 -24.26 -10.14
C ALA A 227 3.82 -25.73 -10.43
N PRO A 228 4.77 -26.68 -10.44
CA PRO A 228 4.47 -28.08 -10.77
C PRO A 228 3.38 -28.70 -9.89
N TRP A 229 3.38 -28.39 -8.59
CA TRP A 229 2.38 -28.87 -7.64
C TRP A 229 0.98 -28.32 -7.93
N TYR A 230 0.88 -27.08 -8.39
CA TYR A 230 -0.41 -26.48 -8.78
C TYR A 230 -0.97 -27.18 -10.02
N LEU A 231 -0.13 -27.44 -11.03
CA LEU A 231 -0.54 -28.20 -12.22
C LEU A 231 -0.95 -29.62 -11.87
N ALA A 232 -0.17 -30.31 -11.02
CA ALA A 232 -0.48 -31.67 -10.58
C ALA A 232 -1.84 -31.73 -9.87
N ASP A 233 -2.13 -30.77 -8.98
CA ASP A 233 -3.43 -30.65 -8.31
C ASP A 233 -4.59 -30.47 -9.31
N ARG A 234 -4.37 -29.69 -10.37
CA ARG A 234 -5.37 -29.46 -11.42
C ARG A 234 -5.60 -30.70 -12.28
N VAL A 235 -4.53 -31.39 -12.69
CA VAL A 235 -4.63 -32.66 -13.42
C VAL A 235 -5.34 -33.71 -12.56
N ASN A 236 -5.01 -33.80 -11.27
CA ASN A 236 -5.66 -34.74 -10.35
C ASN A 236 -7.15 -34.42 -10.15
N ALA A 237 -7.51 -33.14 -10.10
CA ALA A 237 -8.89 -32.72 -9.87
C ALA A 237 -9.78 -32.80 -11.12
N PHE A 238 -9.22 -32.57 -12.31
CA PHE A 238 -10.01 -32.37 -13.54
C PHE A 238 -9.63 -33.32 -14.69
N GLY A 239 -8.62 -34.16 -14.53
CA GLY A 239 -8.22 -35.17 -15.51
C GLY A 239 -7.99 -34.57 -16.90
N SER A 240 -8.70 -35.11 -17.90
CA SER A 240 -8.62 -34.71 -19.30
C SER A 240 -9.15 -33.30 -19.59
N ASP A 241 -9.97 -32.73 -18.71
CA ASP A 241 -10.55 -31.40 -18.92
C ASP A 241 -9.52 -30.28 -18.71
N TYR A 242 -8.40 -30.59 -18.04
CA TYR A 242 -7.32 -29.66 -17.82
C TYR A 242 -6.20 -29.84 -18.84
N LYS A 243 -6.02 -28.83 -19.70
CA LYS A 243 -4.92 -28.78 -20.67
C LYS A 243 -3.63 -28.31 -19.98
N ILE A 244 -2.62 -29.17 -19.96
CA ILE A 244 -1.30 -28.84 -19.40
C ILE A 244 -0.61 -27.81 -20.31
N PRO A 245 -0.08 -26.69 -19.77
CA PRO A 245 0.66 -25.70 -20.55
C PRO A 245 1.96 -26.25 -21.15
N THR A 246 2.50 -25.55 -22.15
CA THR A 246 3.80 -25.91 -22.75
C THR A 246 4.95 -25.69 -21.78
N LEU A 247 6.05 -26.44 -21.95
CA LEU A 247 7.25 -26.27 -21.13
C LEU A 247 7.83 -24.86 -21.23
N GLU A 248 7.79 -24.26 -22.42
CA GLU A 248 8.23 -22.89 -22.66
C GLU A 248 7.44 -21.88 -21.82
N TRP A 249 6.12 -22.04 -21.74
CA TRP A 249 5.26 -21.18 -20.92
C TRP A 249 5.58 -21.33 -19.42
N LEU A 250 5.86 -22.55 -18.96
CA LEU A 250 6.18 -22.86 -17.56
C LEU A 250 7.52 -22.31 -17.10
N GLN A 251 8.53 -22.31 -17.97
CA GLN A 251 9.88 -21.85 -17.67
C GLN A 251 10.06 -20.33 -17.85
N LYS A 252 9.07 -19.64 -18.40
CA LYS A 252 9.16 -18.21 -18.68
C LYS A 252 9.27 -17.39 -17.39
N ASP A 253 10.18 -16.42 -17.40
CA ASP A 253 10.35 -15.46 -16.30
C ASP A 253 9.34 -14.31 -16.40
N PHE A 254 9.01 -13.71 -15.25
CA PHE A 254 8.03 -12.62 -15.16
C PHE A 254 8.46 -11.39 -15.96
N ASN A 255 9.74 -11.01 -15.90
CA ASN A 255 10.22 -9.84 -16.64
C ASN A 255 10.14 -10.06 -18.14
N ARG A 256 10.48 -11.26 -18.61
CA ARG A 256 10.38 -11.64 -20.02
C ARG A 256 8.94 -11.60 -20.51
N CYS A 257 8.01 -12.10 -19.70
CA CYS A 257 6.57 -12.06 -19.99
C CYS A 257 6.04 -10.62 -20.17
N ILE A 258 6.49 -9.68 -19.33
CA ILE A 258 6.16 -8.26 -19.48
C ILE A 258 6.77 -7.67 -20.75
N LEU A 259 8.08 -7.88 -20.98
CA LEU A 259 8.79 -7.29 -22.13
C LEU A 259 8.23 -7.79 -23.48
N GLU A 260 7.85 -9.06 -23.55
CA GLU A 260 7.28 -9.68 -24.75
C GLU A 260 5.77 -9.42 -24.89
N HIS A 261 5.15 -8.72 -23.94
CA HIS A 261 3.72 -8.40 -23.92
C HIS A 261 2.83 -9.65 -24.04
N ASP A 262 3.17 -10.70 -23.29
CA ASP A 262 2.34 -11.90 -23.25
C ASP A 262 0.94 -11.59 -22.68
N PRO A 263 -0.11 -12.28 -23.16
CA PRO A 263 -1.48 -12.01 -22.74
C PRO A 263 -1.72 -11.99 -21.21
N GLU A 264 -1.01 -12.80 -20.43
CA GLU A 264 -1.14 -12.85 -18.97
C GLU A 264 -0.38 -11.75 -18.19
N CYS A 265 0.52 -11.04 -18.86
CA CYS A 265 1.36 -9.97 -18.30
C CYS A 265 1.04 -8.59 -18.85
N VAL A 266 0.01 -8.48 -19.70
CA VAL A 266 -0.54 -7.21 -20.14
C VAL A 266 -1.62 -6.75 -19.16
N TYR A 267 -1.51 -5.49 -18.71
CA TYR A 267 -2.39 -4.88 -17.71
C TYR A 267 -2.98 -3.56 -18.24
N GLU A 268 -3.71 -3.65 -19.34
CA GLU A 268 -4.33 -2.49 -19.98
C GLU A 268 -5.64 -2.07 -19.27
N GLN A 269 -5.94 -0.77 -19.35
CA GLN A 269 -7.23 -0.23 -18.93
C GLN A 269 -8.32 -0.80 -19.83
N MET A 270 -9.47 -1.14 -19.24
CA MET A 270 -10.64 -1.71 -19.95
C MET A 270 -10.41 -3.10 -20.59
N ASP A 271 -9.27 -3.75 -20.33
CA ASP A 271 -9.09 -5.15 -20.76
C ASP A 271 -10.06 -6.06 -20.00
N THR A 272 -11.07 -6.55 -20.72
CA THR A 272 -12.03 -7.57 -20.26
C THR A 272 -11.62 -8.97 -20.71
N GLY A 273 -10.48 -9.09 -21.40
CA GLY A 273 -10.01 -10.27 -22.10
C GLY A 273 -9.27 -11.28 -21.24
N ASN A 274 -9.76 -12.52 -21.33
CA ASN A 274 -9.07 -13.81 -21.35
C ASN A 274 -8.28 -14.34 -20.15
N LEU A 275 -7.93 -13.56 -19.14
CA LEU A 275 -7.48 -14.13 -17.86
C LEU A 275 -8.25 -13.45 -16.76
N GLY A 276 -9.05 -14.25 -16.05
CA GLY A 276 -10.04 -13.82 -15.06
C GLY A 276 -9.64 -12.58 -14.26
N ASP A 277 -10.64 -11.84 -13.82
CA ASP A 277 -10.47 -10.53 -13.17
C ASP A 277 -9.80 -10.62 -11.77
N HIS A 278 -9.12 -11.74 -11.45
CA HIS A 278 -8.23 -11.86 -10.31
C HIS A 278 -7.06 -10.88 -10.39
N ARG A 279 -6.74 -10.36 -11.58
CA ARG A 279 -5.73 -9.31 -11.76
C ARG A 279 -6.12 -8.02 -11.03
N ARG A 280 -7.40 -7.74 -10.80
CA ARG A 280 -7.86 -6.49 -10.18
C ARG A 280 -8.33 -6.72 -8.75
N GLN A 281 -7.48 -6.33 -7.81
CA GLN A 281 -7.81 -6.40 -6.39
C GLN A 281 -8.97 -5.49 -6.01
N THR A 282 -9.07 -4.31 -6.63
CA THR A 282 -10.16 -3.35 -6.40
C THR A 282 -11.54 -3.93 -6.67
N LEU A 283 -11.66 -4.86 -7.63
CA LEU A 283 -12.91 -5.51 -7.96
C LEU A 283 -13.53 -6.23 -6.76
N PHE A 284 -12.69 -6.83 -5.92
CA PHE A 284 -13.11 -7.54 -4.71
C PHE A 284 -13.75 -6.63 -3.66
N PHE A 285 -13.57 -5.31 -3.78
CA PHE A 285 -14.12 -4.32 -2.86
C PHE A 285 -15.21 -3.46 -3.52
N CYS A 286 -15.07 -3.16 -4.81
CA CYS A 286 -16.06 -2.37 -5.55
C CYS A 286 -17.38 -3.15 -5.75
N GLY A 287 -17.28 -4.42 -6.15
CA GLY A 287 -18.44 -5.32 -6.26
C GLY A 287 -18.74 -5.80 -7.66
N GLN A 288 -19.99 -6.24 -7.86
CA GLN A 288 -20.44 -6.96 -9.06
C GLN A 288 -20.80 -6.06 -10.25
N GLN A 289 -20.77 -4.74 -10.10
CA GLN A 289 -21.12 -3.81 -11.17
C GLN A 289 -19.94 -3.67 -12.13
N ALA A 290 -19.89 -4.52 -13.16
CA ALA A 290 -18.79 -4.58 -14.10
C ALA A 290 -18.48 -3.20 -14.72
N GLU A 291 -19.48 -2.51 -15.25
CA GLU A 291 -19.33 -1.18 -15.88
C GLU A 291 -18.61 -0.18 -14.97
N LEU A 292 -18.98 -0.11 -13.69
CA LEU A 292 -18.40 0.86 -12.76
C LEU A 292 -17.06 0.38 -12.17
N CYS A 293 -16.94 -0.92 -11.89
CA CYS A 293 -15.84 -1.49 -11.12
C CYS A 293 -14.63 -1.91 -11.97
N ILE A 294 -14.84 -2.13 -13.28
CA ILE A 294 -13.78 -2.41 -14.25
C ILE A 294 -13.09 -1.11 -14.68
N ASP A 295 -13.80 0.01 -14.66
CA ASP A 295 -13.33 1.31 -15.12
C ASP A 295 -12.50 2.09 -14.08
N VAL A 296 -12.41 1.62 -12.83
CA VAL A 296 -11.85 2.36 -11.67
C VAL A 296 -10.36 2.74 -11.80
N VAL A 297 -9.63 2.22 -12.80
CA VAL A 297 -8.26 2.69 -13.08
C VAL A 297 -8.24 4.13 -13.65
N THR A 298 -9.38 4.70 -14.04
CA THR A 298 -9.48 6.10 -14.52
C THR A 298 -9.27 7.17 -13.44
N MET A 299 -9.31 6.84 -12.14
CA MET A 299 -9.15 7.84 -11.07
C MET A 299 -7.74 7.94 -10.46
N CYS A 300 -6.81 7.07 -10.85
CA CYS A 300 -5.42 7.11 -10.35
C CYS A 300 -4.42 7.70 -11.36
N THR A 301 -4.89 8.29 -12.46
CA THR A 301 -4.02 9.08 -13.33
C THR A 301 -3.67 10.38 -12.61
N CYS A 302 -2.42 10.50 -12.15
CA CYS A 302 -1.86 11.79 -11.76
C CYS A 302 -2.06 12.77 -12.93
N PRO A 303 -2.76 13.89 -12.74
CA PRO A 303 -2.90 14.88 -13.80
C PRO A 303 -1.56 15.60 -13.94
N GLU A 304 -0.70 15.15 -14.85
CA GLU A 304 0.50 15.91 -15.24
C GLU A 304 0.18 17.15 -16.06
N THR A 305 -1.08 17.41 -16.41
CA THR A 305 -1.47 18.68 -17.00
C THR A 305 -2.84 19.12 -16.51
N ALA A 306 -2.84 20.10 -15.62
CA ALA A 306 -4.00 20.96 -15.38
C ALA A 306 -4.41 21.66 -16.68
N ARG A 307 -5.37 21.07 -17.41
CA ARG A 307 -6.20 21.79 -18.38
C ARG A 307 -7.65 21.32 -18.27
N SER A 308 -8.43 22.12 -17.55
CA SER A 308 -9.84 22.42 -17.81
C SER A 308 -10.80 21.23 -17.94
N CYS A 309 -11.30 20.73 -16.81
CA CYS A 309 -12.63 20.11 -16.78
C CYS A 309 -13.68 21.23 -16.87
N ASN A 310 -14.11 21.58 -18.09
CA ASN A 310 -15.38 22.26 -18.28
C ASN A 310 -16.47 21.20 -18.27
N GLY A 311 -17.51 21.47 -17.47
CA GLY A 311 -18.55 20.50 -17.12
C GLY A 311 -19.42 20.05 -18.29
N MET A 312 -20.18 19.00 -18.02
CA MET A 312 -21.39 18.68 -18.75
C MET A 312 -22.52 18.46 -17.75
N ASN A 313 -23.59 19.21 -18.01
CA ASN A 313 -24.94 19.04 -17.46
C ASN A 313 -25.48 17.64 -17.74
#